data_AF-A0A7V8YS64-F1
#
_entry.id   AF-A0A7V8YS64-F1
#
_cell.length_a   1.000
_cell.length_b   1.000
_cell.length_c   1.000
_cell.angle_alpha   90.00
_cell.angle_beta   90.00
_cell.angle_gamma   90.00
#
_symmetry.space_group_name_H-M   'P 1'
#
loop_
_entity.id
_entity.type
_entity.pdbx_description
1 polymer ?
#
loop_
_entity_poly.entity_id
_entity_poly.type
_entity_poly.pdbx_seq_one_letter_code
_entity_poly.pdbx_strand_id
1 'polypeptide(L)'
;MPELWTPGMAGPLEELVGRIHRRIEAFAAEHEVQAMVEVELSDGALHRLESISAEPGFGFVTLRPHTAEEPQELIVPLGAIRQFTIGVAEPERRIGFSLPST
;
A
#
# COMPACT_ATOMS: atom_id res chain seq x y z
N MET A 1 20.86 -34.18 -17.98
CA MET A 1 20.87 -32.71 -18.01
C MET A 1 20.16 -32.25 -16.74
N PRO A 2 20.81 -31.51 -15.82
CA PRO A 2 20.06 -30.92 -14.71
C PRO A 2 19.10 -29.88 -15.30
N GLU A 3 17.85 -29.91 -14.86
CA GLU A 3 16.84 -28.93 -15.28
C GLU A 3 17.31 -27.52 -14.92
N LEU A 4 17.42 -26.67 -15.93
CA LEU A 4 17.80 -25.27 -15.79
C LEU A 4 16.63 -24.57 -15.09
N TRP A 5 16.78 -24.25 -13.81
CA TRP A 5 15.82 -23.44 -13.06
C TRP A 5 15.74 -22.06 -13.73
N THR A 6 14.64 -21.78 -14.44
CA THR A 6 14.37 -20.47 -15.03
C THR A 6 13.41 -19.70 -14.11
N PRO A 7 13.88 -18.71 -13.33
CA PRO A 7 13.00 -17.78 -12.63
C PRO A 7 12.38 -16.84 -13.66
N GLY A 8 11.22 -17.20 -14.20
CA GLY A 8 10.72 -16.61 -15.45
C GLY A 8 9.30 -16.08 -15.46
N MET A 9 8.50 -16.23 -14.40
CA MET A 9 7.21 -15.55 -14.30
C MET A 9 7.09 -14.95 -12.91
N ALA A 10 6.87 -13.63 -12.85
CA ALA A 10 6.35 -12.99 -11.66
C ALA A 10 5.18 -13.84 -11.15
N GLY A 11 5.20 -14.25 -9.88
CA GLY A 11 4.09 -14.98 -9.31
C GLY A 11 2.82 -14.12 -9.29
N PRO A 12 1.66 -14.74 -9.00
CA PRO A 12 0.39 -14.01 -8.90
C PRO A 12 0.42 -12.83 -7.92
N LEU A 13 1.30 -12.89 -6.92
CA LEU A 13 1.47 -11.86 -5.91
C LEU A 13 2.22 -10.63 -6.45
N GLU A 14 3.31 -10.86 -7.17
CA GLU A 14 4.08 -9.81 -7.83
C GLU A 14 3.23 -9.09 -8.89
N GLU A 15 2.40 -9.83 -9.63
CA GLU A 15 1.45 -9.25 -10.57
C GLU A 15 0.39 -8.37 -9.88
N LEU A 16 -0.12 -8.82 -8.73
CA LEU A 16 -1.07 -8.05 -7.91
C LEU A 16 -0.44 -6.76 -7.42
N VAL A 17 0.75 -6.82 -6.81
CA VAL A 17 1.46 -5.63 -6.33
C VAL A 17 1.75 -4.67 -7.49
N GLY A 18 2.21 -5.19 -8.63
CA GLY A 18 2.40 -4.37 -9.83
C GLY A 18 1.11 -3.72 -10.34
N ARG A 19 -0.04 -4.41 -10.23
CA ARG A 19 -1.35 -3.83 -10.56
C ARG A 19 -1.75 -2.72 -9.60
N ILE A 20 -1.44 -2.85 -8.31
CA ILE A 20 -1.68 -1.81 -7.30
C ILE A 20 -0.85 -0.57 -7.63
N HIS A 21 0.45 -0.72 -7.91
CA HIS A 21 1.31 0.41 -8.31
C HIS A 21 0.77 1.16 -9.53
N ARG A 22 0.42 0.44 -10.60
CA ARG A 22 -0.19 1.04 -11.80
C ARG A 22 -1.50 1.79 -11.50
N ARG A 23 -2.29 1.32 -10.53
CA ARG A 23 -3.54 1.98 -10.13
C ARG A 23 -3.29 3.28 -9.37
N ILE A 24 -2.26 3.31 -8.52
CA ILE A 24 -1.82 4.51 -7.79
C ILE A 24 -1.32 5.57 -8.77
N GLU A 25 -0.47 5.17 -9.72
CA GLU A 25 0.05 6.05 -10.78
C GLU A 25 -1.09 6.61 -11.64
N ALA A 26 -2.02 5.76 -12.09
CA ALA A 26 -3.16 6.18 -12.88
C ALA A 26 -4.04 7.19 -12.13
N PHE A 27 -4.31 6.95 -10.85
CA PHE A 27 -5.09 7.87 -10.02
C PHE A 27 -4.40 9.23 -9.87
N ALA A 28 -3.10 9.25 -9.58
CA ALA A 28 -2.31 10.47 -9.47
C ALA A 28 -2.35 11.29 -10.78
N ALA A 29 -2.20 10.61 -11.91
CA ALA A 29 -2.24 11.24 -13.23
C ALA A 29 -3.64 11.75 -13.60
N GLU A 30 -4.70 10.97 -13.34
CA GLU A 30 -6.08 11.34 -13.66
C GLU A 30 -6.56 12.58 -12.89
N HIS A 31 -6.09 12.74 -11.65
CA HIS A 31 -6.50 13.84 -10.78
C HIS A 31 -5.49 14.98 -10.69
N GLU A 32 -4.34 14.88 -11.37
CA GLU A 32 -3.23 15.86 -11.30
C GLU A 32 -2.77 16.16 -9.84
N VAL A 33 -2.69 15.11 -9.02
CA VAL A 33 -2.37 15.20 -7.59
C VAL A 33 -1.27 14.22 -7.20
N GLN A 34 -0.66 14.45 -6.02
CA GLN A 34 0.07 13.39 -5.34
C GLN A 34 -0.92 12.39 -4.74
N ALA A 35 -0.72 11.10 -5.00
CA ALA A 35 -1.53 10.05 -4.39
C ALA A 35 -1.07 9.78 -2.96
N MET A 36 -2.05 9.57 -2.07
CA MET A 36 -1.87 8.97 -0.76
C MET A 36 -2.45 7.56 -0.80
N VAL A 37 -1.75 6.61 -0.19
CA VAL A 37 -2.23 5.24 -0.03
C VAL A 37 -2.37 4.94 1.45
N GLU A 38 -3.54 4.42 1.83
CA GLU A 38 -3.79 3.86 3.16
C GLU A 38 -4.10 2.38 3.03
N VAL A 39 -3.65 1.60 4.01
CA VAL A 39 -4.01 0.20 4.15
C VAL A 39 -4.73 -0.02 5.47
N GLU A 40 -5.86 -0.72 5.40
CA GLU A 40 -6.56 -1.26 6.56
C GLU A 40 -6.19 -2.74 6.69
N LEU A 41 -5.66 -3.12 7.84
CA LEU A 41 -5.41 -4.50 8.21
C LEU A 41 -6.66 -5.13 8.87
N SER A 42 -6.73 -6.44 8.88
CA SER A 42 -7.86 -7.22 9.40
C SER A 42 -8.12 -7.05 10.90
N ASP A 43 -7.14 -6.55 11.65
CA ASP A 43 -7.25 -6.17 13.06
C ASP A 43 -7.78 -4.73 13.26
N GLY A 44 -8.03 -4.01 12.18
CA GLY A 44 -8.47 -2.61 12.17
C GLY A 44 -7.34 -1.59 12.20
N ALA A 45 -6.07 -2.00 12.20
CA ALA A 45 -4.95 -1.07 12.10
C ALA A 45 -4.96 -0.33 10.75
N LEU A 46 -4.71 0.98 10.79
CA LEU A 46 -4.66 1.84 9.62
C LEU A 46 -3.25 2.42 9.48
N HIS A 47 -2.65 2.21 8.31
CA HIS A 47 -1.33 2.77 7.99
C HIS A 47 -1.39 3.56 6.69
N ARG A 48 -0.92 4.81 6.72
CA ARG A 48 -0.51 5.51 5.50
C ARG A 48 0.78 4.88 5.00
N LEU A 49 0.87 4.57 3.72
CA LEU A 49 2.00 3.85 3.14
C LEU A 49 2.93 4.78 2.37
N GLU A 50 4.23 4.58 2.56
CA GLU A 50 5.28 5.02 1.66
C GLU A 50 5.44 4.04 0.49
N SER A 51 5.41 2.74 0.78
CA SER A 51 5.57 1.71 -0.25
C SER A 51 4.93 0.37 0.12
N ILE A 52 4.77 -0.47 -0.91
CA ILE A 52 4.39 -1.89 -0.81
C ILE A 52 5.23 -2.71 -1.79
N SER A 53 5.74 -3.85 -1.34
CA SER A 53 6.43 -4.85 -2.16
C SER A 53 5.92 -6.26 -1.89
N ALA A 54 5.99 -7.13 -2.89
CA ALA A 54 5.72 -8.55 -2.72
C ALA A 54 6.87 -9.23 -1.98
N GLU A 55 6.57 -10.28 -1.20
CA GLU A 55 7.54 -11.28 -0.74
C GLU A 55 7.37 -12.56 -1.58
N PRO A 56 8.15 -12.73 -2.67
CA PRO A 56 7.99 -13.82 -3.62
C PRO A 56 7.99 -15.20 -2.97
N GLY A 57 6.98 -16.01 -3.29
CA GLY A 57 6.92 -17.42 -2.87
C GLY A 57 6.41 -17.67 -1.44
N PHE A 58 6.10 -16.64 -0.65
CA PHE A 58 5.67 -16.83 0.75
C PHE A 58 4.23 -16.41 1.05
N GLY A 59 3.56 -15.67 0.14
CA GLY A 59 2.20 -15.17 0.38
C GLY A 59 2.13 -13.99 1.35
N PHE A 60 3.25 -13.29 1.53
CA PHE A 60 3.39 -12.08 2.36
C PHE A 60 3.65 -10.86 1.49
N VAL A 61 3.32 -9.69 2.01
CA VAL A 61 3.76 -8.41 1.44
C VAL A 61 4.49 -7.62 2.51
N THR A 62 5.44 -6.82 2.07
CA THR A 62 6.12 -5.85 2.93
C THR A 62 5.49 -4.49 2.69
N LEU A 63 4.99 -3.90 3.77
CA LEU A 63 4.42 -2.57 3.82
C LEU A 63 5.41 -1.66 4.52
N ARG A 64 5.69 -0.49 3.95
CA ARG A 64 6.46 0.56 4.63
C ARG A 64 5.51 1.69 5.00
N PRO A 65 5.14 1.84 6.28
CA PRO A 65 4.35 2.98 6.72
C PRO A 65 5.10 4.30 6.50
N HIS A 66 4.36 5.33 6.10
CA HIS A 66 4.84 6.70 6.07
C HIS A 66 4.76 7.26 7.50
N THR A 67 5.90 7.36 8.19
CA THR A 67 6.00 7.81 9.59
C THR A 67 7.08 8.89 9.73
N ALA A 68 6.85 9.86 10.62
CA ALA A 68 7.77 10.96 10.89
C ALA A 68 8.78 10.66 12.01
N GLU A 69 8.58 9.59 12.78
CA GLU A 69 9.39 9.28 13.97
C GLU A 69 10.58 8.38 13.61
N GLU A 70 10.31 7.12 13.24
CA GLU A 70 11.35 6.14 12.91
C GLU A 70 10.90 5.22 11.76
N PRO A 71 11.77 4.90 10.77
CA PRO A 71 11.43 3.97 9.69
C PRO A 71 11.04 2.58 10.20
N GLN A 72 9.93 2.04 9.69
CA GLN A 72 9.45 0.70 10.02
C GLN A 72 9.05 -0.06 8.75
N GLU A 73 9.21 -1.38 8.76
CA GLU A 73 8.64 -2.30 7.77
C GLU A 73 7.72 -3.30 8.47
N LEU A 74 6.56 -3.57 7.86
CA LEU A 74 5.57 -4.54 8.31
C LEU A 74 5.48 -5.65 7.26
N ILE A 75 5.93 -6.84 7.61
CA ILE A 75 5.77 -8.03 6.77
C ILE A 75 4.51 -8.75 7.21
N VAL A 76 3.47 -8.71 6.38
CA VAL A 76 2.13 -9.24 6.71
C VAL A 76 1.66 -10.24 5.68
N PRO A 77 0.90 -11.28 6.05
CA PRO A 77 0.31 -12.18 5.06
C PRO A 77 -0.68 -11.40 4.20
N LEU A 78 -0.80 -11.73 2.91
CA LEU A 78 -1.74 -11.05 2.01
C LEU A 78 -3.18 -11.08 2.56
N GLY A 79 -3.57 -12.18 3.21
CA GLY A 79 -4.89 -12.35 3.82
C GLY A 79 -5.16 -11.48 5.06
N ALA A 80 -4.14 -10.81 5.63
CA ALA A 80 -4.33 -9.84 6.70
C ALA A 80 -4.72 -8.46 6.17
N ILE A 81 -4.63 -8.20 4.86
CA ILE A 81 -5.06 -6.93 4.29
C ILE A 81 -6.57 -6.97 4.08
N ARG A 82 -7.26 -5.98 4.65
CA ARG A 82 -8.69 -5.78 4.45
C ARG A 82 -8.97 -4.89 3.25
N GLN A 83 -8.28 -3.76 3.13
CA GLN A 83 -8.52 -2.79 2.05
C GLN A 83 -7.28 -1.91 1.80
N PHE A 84 -7.08 -1.53 0.54
CA PHE A 84 -6.26 -0.37 0.17
C PHE A 84 -7.17 0.77 -0.29
N THR A 85 -6.89 1.98 0.19
CA THR A 85 -7.55 3.21 -0.22
C THR A 85 -6.54 4.11 -0.90
N ILE A 86 -6.85 4.58 -2.11
CA ILE A 86 -6.05 5.57 -2.84
C ILE A 86 -6.84 6.88 -2.80
N GLY A 87 -6.20 7.94 -2.33
CA GLY A 87 -6.79 9.26 -2.19
C GLY A 87 -5.81 10.36 -2.57
N VAL A 88 -6.28 11.61 -2.47
CA VAL A 88 -5.43 12.79 -2.65
C VAL A 88 -4.57 12.96 -1.41
N ALA A 89 -3.26 13.18 -1.58
CA ALA A 89 -2.40 13.58 -0.49
C ALA A 89 -2.81 14.98 -0.01
N GLU A 90 -3.51 15.05 1.13
CA GLU A 90 -3.83 16.32 1.76
C GLU A 90 -2.59 16.87 2.48
N PRO A 91 -2.29 18.18 2.39
CA PRO A 91 -1.37 18.82 3.33
C PRO A 91 -1.93 18.63 4.74
N GLU A 92 -1.07 18.46 5.74
CA GLU A 92 -1.44 18.29 7.16
C GLU A 92 -2.62 19.20 7.52
N ARG A 93 -3.83 18.65 7.51
CA ARG A 93 -5.02 19.41 7.85
C ARG A 93 -4.88 19.77 9.32
N ARG A 94 -5.11 21.06 9.64
CA ARG A 94 -5.44 21.42 11.02
C ARG A 94 -6.70 20.63 11.38
N ILE A 95 -6.54 19.65 12.25
CA ILE A 95 -7.65 18.90 12.83
C ILE A 95 -8.63 19.94 13.40
N GLY A 96 -9.86 19.90 12.91
CA GLY A 96 -10.92 20.78 13.36
C GLY A 96 -12.21 19.98 13.49
N PHE A 97 -12.71 19.86 14.71
CA PHE A 97 -14.07 19.43 14.99
C PHE A 97 -14.91 20.69 15.18
N SER A 98 -15.98 20.87 14.41
CA SER A 98 -16.93 21.97 14.60
C SER A 98 -18.28 21.41 15.00
N LEU A 99 -18.84 21.97 16.08
CA LEU A 99 -20.22 21.73 16.47
C LEU A 99 -21.17 22.46 15.52
N PRO A 100 -22.43 22.00 15.38
CA PRO A 100 -23.45 22.71 14.62
C PRO A 100 -23.66 24.12 15.18
N SER A 101 -23.68 25.13 14.32
CA SER A 101 -24.11 26.48 14.70
C SER A 101 -25.62 26.44 14.97
N THR A 102 -26.03 26.79 16.20
CA THR A 102 -27.44 27.06 16.53
C THR A 102 -27.81 28.47 16.11
#